data_AF-A0AAE2Y2E0-F1
#
_entry.id   AF-A0AAE2Y2E0-F1
#
_cell.length_a   1.000
_cell.length_b   1.000
_cell.length_c   1.000
_cell.angle_alpha   90.00
_cell.angle_beta   90.00
_cell.angle_gamma   90.00
#
_symmetry.space_group_name_H-M   'P 1'
#
loop_
_entity.id
_entity.type
_entity.pdbx_description
1 polymer ?
#
loop_
_entity_poly.entity_id
_entity_poly.type
_entity_poly.pdbx_seq_one_letter_code
_entity_poly.pdbx_strand_id
1 'polypeptide(L)'
;KKVVWIFLDGSSSMAIGTSVENAFEYAVQAVSSLAQFYLARNCYVGFCVYNSGRLLLPDVGRKQEYRITKEILDLDVSTTNEPLKKAVKKCRGYLLGMNPYSIIITIVRKENLKELVDGIKELRKYTVGYISSPIIILHIMGHSIVAQDFYEYVGAKLLEMKNQPAIRALRRAGAFVIPWDPRRQSLTTLMFLGMKGR
;
A
#
# COMPACT_ATOMS: atom_id res chain seq x y z
N LYS A 1 -17.75 13.90 -0.41
CA LYS A 1 -17.23 12.70 -1.12
C LYS A 1 -15.91 12.29 -0.48
N LYS A 2 -15.63 10.99 -0.37
CA LYS A 2 -14.43 10.50 0.31
C LYS A 2 -13.20 10.64 -0.60
N VAL A 3 -12.06 10.98 -0.01
CA VAL A 3 -10.78 11.08 -0.70
C VAL A 3 -9.93 9.91 -0.26
N VAL A 4 -9.43 9.15 -1.23
CA VAL A 4 -8.58 7.98 -1.02
C VAL A 4 -7.22 8.26 -1.63
N TRP A 5 -6.17 7.98 -0.87
CA TRP A 5 -4.80 8.04 -1.33
C TRP A 5 -4.19 6.65 -1.31
N ILE A 6 -3.67 6.22 -2.46
CA ILE A 6 -2.94 4.97 -2.60
C ILE A 6 -1.45 5.30 -2.74
N PHE A 7 -0.64 4.81 -1.82
CA PHE A 7 0.82 4.92 -1.82
C PHE A 7 1.41 3.54 -2.13
N LEU A 8 2.11 3.41 -3.24
CA LEU A 8 2.80 2.18 -3.64
C LEU A 8 4.30 2.32 -3.36
N ASP A 9 4.90 1.29 -2.76
CA ASP A 9 6.34 1.16 -2.65
C ASP A 9 6.97 0.82 -4.00
N GLY A 10 7.76 1.72 -4.54
CA GLY A 10 8.52 1.53 -5.77
C GLY A 10 9.94 1.00 -5.55
N SER A 11 10.35 0.64 -4.33
CA SER A 11 11.72 0.20 -4.08
C SER A 11 12.02 -1.17 -4.66
N SER A 12 13.30 -1.42 -4.99
CA SER A 12 13.79 -2.75 -5.40
C SER A 12 13.54 -3.85 -4.37
N SER A 13 13.27 -3.52 -3.11
CA SER A 13 12.86 -4.49 -2.08
C SER A 13 11.52 -5.18 -2.36
N MET A 14 10.72 -4.62 -3.27
CA MET A 14 9.46 -5.19 -3.75
C MET A 14 9.65 -6.25 -4.84
N ALA A 15 10.83 -6.37 -5.44
CA ALA A 15 11.12 -7.33 -6.51
C ALA A 15 11.30 -8.79 -6.00
N ILE A 16 10.74 -9.12 -4.83
CA ILE A 16 10.84 -10.46 -4.25
C ILE A 16 9.89 -11.40 -4.96
N GLY A 17 10.46 -12.42 -5.58
CA GLY A 17 9.77 -13.32 -6.50
C GLY A 17 10.62 -13.61 -7.72
N THR A 18 9.96 -13.95 -8.80
CA THR A 18 10.53 -14.08 -10.14
C THR A 18 10.30 -12.79 -10.95
N SER A 19 10.87 -12.71 -12.15
CA SER A 19 10.60 -11.58 -13.06
C SER A 19 9.15 -11.49 -13.53
N VAL A 20 8.39 -12.60 -13.50
CA VAL A 20 6.99 -12.66 -13.96
C VAL A 20 6.01 -12.62 -12.79
N GLU A 21 6.38 -13.20 -11.65
CA GLU A 21 5.59 -13.20 -10.43
C GLU A 21 6.43 -12.73 -9.25
N ASN A 22 6.25 -11.48 -8.87
CA ASN A 22 6.87 -10.91 -7.68
C ASN A 22 5.88 -10.02 -6.91
N ALA A 23 6.25 -9.63 -5.70
CA ALA A 23 5.41 -8.80 -4.85
C ALA A 23 5.07 -7.44 -5.48
N PHE A 24 5.94 -6.87 -6.32
CA PHE A 24 5.66 -5.61 -7.03
C PHE A 24 4.53 -5.78 -8.05
N GLU A 25 4.51 -6.85 -8.84
CA GLU A 25 3.42 -7.14 -9.79
C GLU A 25 2.07 -7.27 -9.07
N TYR A 26 2.03 -8.00 -7.95
CA TYR A 26 0.80 -8.08 -7.15
C TYR A 26 0.43 -6.74 -6.51
N ALA A 27 1.40 -5.90 -6.16
CA ALA A 27 1.16 -4.55 -5.66
C ALA A 27 0.51 -3.67 -6.74
N VAL A 28 1.00 -3.73 -7.98
CA VAL A 28 0.45 -3.03 -9.15
C VAL A 28 -0.99 -3.49 -9.42
N GLN A 29 -1.26 -4.79 -9.40
CA GLN A 29 -2.61 -5.34 -9.51
C GLN A 29 -3.53 -4.86 -8.38
N ALA A 30 -3.01 -4.76 -7.15
CA ALA A 30 -3.75 -4.23 -6.02
C ALA A 30 -4.09 -2.74 -6.19
N VAL A 31 -3.17 -1.91 -6.68
CA VAL A 31 -3.44 -0.51 -7.02
C VAL A 31 -4.60 -0.40 -8.00
N SER A 32 -4.55 -1.17 -9.10
CA SER A 32 -5.61 -1.15 -10.12
C SER A 32 -6.97 -1.51 -9.52
N SER A 33 -7.03 -2.61 -8.77
CA SER A 33 -8.25 -3.10 -8.12
C SER A 33 -8.81 -2.10 -7.10
N LEU A 34 -7.95 -1.48 -6.30
CA LEU A 34 -8.34 -0.47 -5.31
C LEU A 34 -8.85 0.80 -5.98
N ALA A 35 -8.14 1.30 -7.00
CA ALA A 35 -8.53 2.48 -7.75
C ALA A 35 -9.90 2.27 -8.38
N GLN A 36 -10.12 1.16 -9.08
CA GLN A 36 -11.40 0.81 -9.67
C GLN A 36 -12.52 0.73 -8.61
N PHE A 37 -12.27 0.05 -7.49
CA PHE A 37 -13.26 -0.10 -6.41
C PHE A 37 -13.72 1.24 -5.84
N TYR A 38 -12.80 2.17 -5.58
CA TYR A 38 -13.11 3.47 -4.98
C TYR A 38 -13.66 4.46 -6.00
N LEU A 39 -13.16 4.47 -7.24
CA LEU A 39 -13.66 5.32 -8.32
C LEU A 39 -15.09 4.95 -8.71
N ALA A 40 -15.42 3.65 -8.77
CA ALA A 40 -16.78 3.17 -8.99
C ALA A 40 -17.78 3.64 -7.91
N ARG A 41 -17.28 4.01 -6.72
CA ARG A 41 -18.06 4.56 -5.60
C ARG A 41 -18.00 6.09 -5.53
N ASN A 42 -17.63 6.76 -6.62
CA ASN A 42 -17.51 8.22 -6.71
C ASN A 42 -16.55 8.83 -5.65
N CYS A 43 -15.54 8.08 -5.22
CA CYS A 43 -14.47 8.60 -4.38
C CYS A 43 -13.41 9.28 -5.25
N TYR A 44 -12.78 10.34 -4.72
CA TYR A 44 -11.57 10.90 -5.33
C TYR A 44 -10.40 9.97 -5.02
N VAL A 45 -9.63 9.58 -6.02
CA VAL A 45 -8.49 8.67 -5.84
C VAL A 45 -7.20 9.35 -6.31
N GLY A 46 -6.31 9.63 -5.37
CA GLY A 46 -4.93 10.01 -5.63
C GLY A 46 -4.02 8.79 -5.57
N PHE A 47 -2.96 8.80 -6.37
CA PHE A 47 -1.99 7.72 -6.45
C PHE A 47 -0.57 8.27 -6.41
N CYS A 48 0.30 7.69 -5.59
CA CYS A 48 1.69 8.08 -5.50
C CYS A 48 2.58 6.85 -5.35
N VAL A 49 3.70 6.83 -6.06
CA VAL A 49 4.73 5.80 -5.93
C VAL A 49 5.93 6.41 -5.22
N TYR A 50 6.09 6.08 -3.94
CA TYR A 50 7.29 6.47 -3.20
C TYR A 50 8.45 5.56 -3.62
N ASN A 51 9.69 6.01 -3.42
CA ASN A 51 10.89 5.43 -4.04
C ASN A 51 10.89 5.45 -5.58
N SER A 52 10.00 6.21 -6.23
CA SER A 52 9.98 6.45 -7.68
C SER A 52 9.66 7.92 -8.02
N GLY A 53 8.88 8.59 -7.16
CA GLY A 53 8.57 10.01 -7.29
C GLY A 53 7.37 10.30 -8.19
N ARG A 54 6.71 9.26 -8.71
CA ARG A 54 5.50 9.38 -9.55
C ARG A 54 4.30 9.78 -8.71
N LEU A 55 3.48 10.70 -9.24
CA LEU A 55 2.35 11.28 -8.53
C LEU A 55 1.21 11.60 -9.49
N LEU A 56 0.04 11.03 -9.20
CA LEU A 56 -1.24 11.41 -9.77
C LEU A 56 -2.13 12.00 -8.68
N LEU A 57 -2.54 13.24 -8.90
CA LEU A 57 -3.41 13.97 -7.98
C LEU A 57 -4.82 13.36 -7.93
N PRO A 58 -5.55 13.53 -6.82
CA PRO A 58 -6.89 12.96 -6.67
C PRO A 58 -7.87 13.52 -7.69
N ASP A 59 -8.55 12.61 -8.39
CA ASP A 59 -9.65 12.92 -9.30
C ASP A 59 -10.68 11.76 -9.27
N VAL A 60 -11.77 11.87 -10.03
CA VAL A 60 -12.89 10.92 -10.04
C VAL A 60 -13.17 10.36 -11.44
N GLY A 61 -13.89 9.23 -11.47
CA GLY A 61 -14.46 8.67 -12.69
C GLY A 61 -13.46 7.97 -13.62
N ARG A 62 -13.95 7.59 -14.80
CA ARG A 62 -13.23 6.74 -15.76
C ARG A 62 -11.94 7.36 -16.30
N LYS A 63 -11.89 8.69 -16.42
CA LYS A 63 -10.67 9.39 -16.87
C LYS A 63 -9.54 9.21 -15.86
N GLN A 64 -9.84 9.28 -14.56
CA GLN A 64 -8.84 9.03 -13.53
C GLN A 64 -8.44 7.56 -13.46
N GLU A 65 -9.39 6.64 -13.63
CA GLU A 65 -9.11 5.20 -13.73
C GLU A 65 -8.11 4.92 -14.85
N TYR A 66 -8.36 5.46 -16.05
CA TYR A 66 -7.45 5.33 -17.19
C TYR A 66 -6.06 5.88 -16.91
N ARG A 67 -5.96 7.06 -16.27
CA ARG A 67 -4.66 7.67 -15.93
C ARG A 67 -3.87 6.80 -14.95
N ILE A 68 -4.52 6.28 -13.92
CA ILE A 68 -3.87 5.39 -12.94
C ILE A 68 -3.44 4.10 -13.64
N THR A 69 -4.31 3.47 -14.44
CA THR A 69 -3.96 2.25 -15.19
C THR A 69 -2.79 2.48 -16.13
N LYS A 70 -2.76 3.60 -16.86
CA LYS A 70 -1.63 3.93 -17.73
C LYS A 70 -0.34 4.10 -16.93
N GLU A 71 -0.42 4.82 -15.80
CA GLU A 71 0.74 5.06 -14.96
C GLU A 71 1.34 3.75 -14.44
N ILE A 72 0.50 2.83 -13.96
CA ILE A 72 0.97 1.55 -13.39
C ILE A 72 1.53 0.58 -14.45
N LEU A 73 1.11 0.68 -15.71
CA LEU A 73 1.67 -0.15 -16.80
C LEU A 73 3.13 0.21 -17.12
N ASP A 74 3.51 1.47 -16.90
CA ASP A 74 4.86 1.97 -17.16
C ASP A 74 5.73 1.97 -15.88
N LEU A 75 5.27 1.30 -14.80
CA LEU A 75 6.01 1.20 -13.54
C LEU A 75 6.96 0.01 -13.56
N ASP A 76 8.14 0.25 -13.00
CA ASP A 76 9.10 -0.77 -12.61
C ASP A 76 9.66 -0.36 -11.24
N VAL A 77 10.32 -1.30 -10.56
CA VAL A 77 11.06 -0.99 -9.35
C VAL A 77 12.17 0.03 -9.65
N SER A 78 12.38 0.93 -8.71
CA SER A 78 13.29 2.05 -8.85
C SER A 78 14.34 2.01 -7.75
N THR A 79 15.52 2.53 -8.09
CA THR A 79 16.63 2.76 -7.17
C THR A 79 16.57 4.14 -6.52
N THR A 80 15.54 4.93 -6.84
CA THR A 80 15.33 6.27 -6.28
C THR A 80 15.04 6.18 -4.79
N ASN A 81 15.77 6.95 -3.99
CA ASN A 81 15.53 7.06 -2.56
C ASN A 81 14.56 8.22 -2.28
N GLU A 82 13.26 7.95 -2.36
CA GLU A 82 12.19 8.89 -1.98
C GLU A 82 11.31 8.27 -0.90
N PRO A 83 11.63 8.48 0.38
CA PRO A 83 10.93 7.81 1.47
C PRO A 83 9.47 8.25 1.55
N LEU A 84 8.60 7.38 2.06
CA LEU A 84 7.15 7.62 2.19
C LEU A 84 6.82 9.00 2.78
N LYS A 85 7.52 9.45 3.84
CA LYS A 85 7.32 10.78 4.43
C LYS A 85 7.49 11.93 3.43
N LYS A 86 8.46 11.83 2.53
CA LYS A 86 8.73 12.85 1.50
C LYS A 86 7.63 12.82 0.43
N ALA A 87 7.19 11.64 0.01
CA ALA A 87 6.06 11.47 -0.91
C ALA A 87 4.76 12.06 -0.34
N VAL A 88 4.46 11.80 0.94
CA VAL A 88 3.30 12.38 1.64
C VAL A 88 3.37 13.91 1.66
N LYS A 89 4.55 14.49 1.94
CA LYS A 89 4.73 15.95 1.91
C LYS A 89 4.50 16.57 0.54
N LYS A 90 4.87 15.89 -0.56
CA LYS A 90 4.54 16.34 -1.92
C LYS A 90 3.03 16.41 -2.15
N CYS A 91 2.28 15.52 -1.52
CA CYS A 91 0.82 15.47 -1.62
C CYS A 91 0.10 16.48 -0.71
N ARG A 92 0.82 17.23 0.15
CA ARG A 92 0.22 18.06 1.24
C ARG A 92 -0.94 18.96 0.83
N GLY A 93 -0.85 19.58 -0.35
CA GLY A 93 -1.88 20.51 -0.86
C GLY A 93 -3.24 19.84 -1.12
N TYR A 94 -3.23 18.52 -1.28
CA TYR A 94 -4.39 17.67 -1.57
C TYR A 94 -4.67 16.67 -0.43
N LEU A 95 -4.01 16.84 0.72
CA LEU A 95 -4.29 16.10 1.95
C LEU A 95 -4.96 17.02 2.98
N LEU A 96 -4.52 18.29 3.03
CA LEU A 96 -4.97 19.26 4.00
C LEU A 96 -6.49 19.54 3.86
N GLY A 97 -7.22 19.40 4.96
CA GLY A 97 -8.67 19.60 5.00
C GLY A 97 -9.53 18.49 4.36
N MET A 98 -8.92 17.49 3.72
CA MET A 98 -9.64 16.44 2.99
C MET A 98 -9.92 15.18 3.82
N ASN A 99 -9.24 15.03 4.97
CA ASN A 99 -9.34 13.88 5.87
C ASN A 99 -9.24 12.52 5.13
N PRO A 100 -8.09 12.24 4.49
CA PRO A 100 -7.98 11.17 3.50
C PRO A 100 -7.94 9.78 4.11
N TYR A 101 -8.55 8.83 3.41
CA TYR A 101 -8.34 7.40 3.64
C TYR A 101 -7.07 6.96 2.92
N SER A 102 -6.05 6.58 3.68
CA SER A 102 -4.72 6.32 3.12
C SER A 102 -4.43 4.83 3.09
N ILE A 103 -4.00 4.30 1.95
CA ILE A 103 -3.64 2.90 1.75
C ILE A 103 -2.19 2.88 1.28
N ILE A 104 -1.33 2.22 2.04
CA ILE A 104 0.08 2.03 1.73
C ILE A 104 0.26 0.56 1.35
N ILE A 105 0.84 0.29 0.19
CA ILE A 105 1.07 -1.07 -0.33
C ILE A 105 2.57 -1.30 -0.37
N THR A 106 3.05 -2.25 0.44
CA THR A 106 4.49 -2.52 0.63
C THR A 106 4.70 -3.90 1.22
N ILE A 107 5.96 -4.36 1.28
CA ILE A 107 6.38 -5.44 2.17
C ILE A 107 6.93 -4.81 3.45
N VAL A 108 6.28 -5.07 4.58
CA VAL A 108 6.76 -4.66 5.91
C VAL A 108 7.95 -5.51 6.31
N ARG A 109 9.09 -4.86 6.54
CA ARG A 109 10.30 -5.50 7.07
C ARG A 109 10.91 -4.65 8.18
N LYS A 110 11.96 -5.15 8.81
CA LYS A 110 12.68 -4.39 9.84
C LYS A 110 13.41 -3.19 9.22
N GLU A 111 13.89 -3.35 8.00
CA GLU A 111 14.74 -2.40 7.28
C GLU A 111 13.96 -1.13 6.91
N ASN A 112 12.70 -1.25 6.50
CA ASN A 112 11.85 -0.11 6.14
C ASN A 112 10.96 0.40 7.30
N LEU A 113 11.03 -0.21 8.49
CA LEU A 113 10.14 0.14 9.61
C LEU A 113 10.21 1.63 9.98
N LYS A 114 11.41 2.20 10.07
CA LYS A 114 11.58 3.62 10.43
C LYS A 114 10.91 4.53 9.40
N GLU A 115 11.12 4.25 8.12
CA GLU A 115 10.53 5.01 7.02
C GLU A 115 9.00 4.96 7.06
N LEU A 116 8.43 3.77 7.24
CA LEU A 116 6.98 3.59 7.32
C LEU A 116 6.39 4.32 8.53
N VAL A 117 7.01 4.21 9.70
CA VAL A 117 6.57 4.94 10.91
C VAL A 117 6.61 6.45 10.69
N ASP A 118 7.67 6.97 10.07
CA ASP A 118 7.81 8.38 9.75
C ASP A 118 6.76 8.86 8.74
N GLY A 119 6.43 8.03 7.75
CA GLY A 119 5.37 8.29 6.77
C GLY A 119 3.96 8.28 7.39
N ILE A 120 3.67 7.34 8.29
CA ILE A 120 2.40 7.28 9.04
C ILE A 120 2.24 8.53 9.91
N LYS A 121 3.29 8.91 10.65
CA LYS A 121 3.28 10.12 11.47
C LYS A 121 3.04 11.37 10.63
N GLU A 122 3.60 11.43 9.43
CA GLU A 122 3.36 12.55 8.51
C GLU A 122 1.92 12.56 7.99
N LEU A 123 1.38 11.41 7.55
CA LEU A 123 -0.03 11.28 7.13
C LEU A 123 -1.00 11.69 8.23
N ARG A 124 -0.70 11.31 9.48
CA ARG A 124 -1.53 11.64 10.64
C ARG A 124 -1.73 13.13 10.86
N LYS A 125 -0.81 13.99 10.41
CA LYS A 125 -0.97 15.46 10.46
C LYS A 125 -2.11 15.97 9.60
N TYR A 126 -2.57 15.18 8.63
CA TYR A 126 -3.62 15.55 7.68
C TYR A 126 -4.94 14.81 7.91
N THR A 127 -5.03 13.97 8.94
CA THR A 127 -6.22 13.18 9.28
C THR A 127 -6.81 13.62 10.61
N VAL A 128 -8.13 13.80 10.67
CA VAL A 128 -8.87 14.07 11.90
C VAL A 128 -9.46 12.76 12.42
N GLY A 129 -9.03 12.36 13.62
CA GLY A 129 -9.52 11.16 14.32
C GLY A 129 -8.96 9.84 13.78
N TYR A 130 -8.68 8.90 14.67
CA TYR A 130 -8.04 7.63 14.33
C TYR A 130 -8.95 6.70 13.50
N ILE A 131 -10.26 6.74 13.80
CA ILE A 131 -11.29 5.84 13.29
C ILE A 131 -11.91 6.36 11.98
N SER A 132 -12.13 7.67 11.88
CA SER A 132 -12.75 8.34 10.72
C SER A 132 -11.86 8.30 9.48
N SER A 133 -10.54 8.31 9.66
CA SER A 133 -9.55 8.29 8.59
C SER A 133 -8.44 7.30 8.87
N PRO A 134 -8.68 6.02 8.59
CA PRO A 134 -7.70 4.98 8.81
C PRO A 134 -6.55 5.13 7.81
N ILE A 135 -5.35 4.82 8.31
CA ILE A 135 -4.16 4.57 7.51
C ILE A 135 -4.02 3.05 7.47
N ILE A 136 -4.09 2.47 6.28
CA ILE A 136 -3.98 1.03 6.06
C ILE A 136 -2.62 0.74 5.47
N ILE A 137 -1.97 -0.30 5.95
CA ILE A 137 -0.80 -0.90 5.32
C ILE A 137 -1.23 -2.27 4.82
N LEU A 138 -1.32 -2.42 3.51
CA LEU A 138 -1.45 -3.70 2.84
C LEU A 138 -0.05 -4.31 2.75
N HIS A 139 0.25 -5.20 3.70
CA HIS A 139 1.52 -5.91 3.79
C HIS A 139 1.51 -7.12 2.85
N ILE A 140 2.29 -7.08 1.78
CA ILE A 140 2.42 -8.21 0.86
C ILE A 140 3.34 -9.25 1.48
N MET A 141 2.85 -10.47 1.63
CA MET A 141 3.63 -11.60 2.15
C MET A 141 4.58 -12.13 1.07
N GLY A 142 5.66 -11.38 0.76
CA GLY A 142 6.53 -11.66 -0.38
C GLY A 142 7.16 -13.06 -0.36
N HIS A 143 7.39 -13.65 0.82
CA HIS A 143 7.98 -14.99 0.92
C HIS A 143 6.99 -16.11 0.54
N SER A 144 5.68 -15.91 0.67
CA SER A 144 4.69 -16.91 0.21
C SER A 144 4.59 -16.99 -1.31
N ILE A 145 5.04 -15.95 -2.02
CA ILE A 145 5.06 -15.89 -3.49
C ILE A 145 6.15 -16.81 -4.05
N VAL A 146 7.23 -17.06 -3.32
CA VAL A 146 8.32 -17.93 -3.81
C VAL A 146 8.07 -19.41 -3.47
N ALA A 147 7.30 -19.67 -2.42
CA ALA A 147 7.04 -21.03 -1.95
C ALA A 147 6.23 -21.85 -2.97
N GLN A 148 6.77 -23.00 -3.38
CA GLN A 148 6.16 -23.95 -4.31
C GLN A 148 5.59 -25.17 -3.58
N ASP A 149 6.17 -25.55 -2.43
CA ASP A 149 5.72 -26.70 -1.64
C ASP A 149 5.31 -26.34 -0.19
N PHE A 150 4.86 -27.35 0.55
CA PHE A 150 4.42 -27.19 1.93
C PHE A 150 5.54 -26.75 2.89
N TYR A 151 6.75 -27.29 2.75
CA TYR A 151 7.88 -26.98 3.64
C TYR A 151 8.38 -25.56 3.39
N GLU A 152 8.50 -25.16 2.13
CA GLU A 152 8.82 -23.79 1.74
C GLU A 152 7.76 -22.80 2.23
N TYR A 153 6.49 -23.17 2.18
CA TYR A 153 5.41 -22.34 2.73
C TYR A 153 5.50 -22.18 4.24
N VAL A 154 5.79 -23.27 4.98
CA VAL A 154 6.03 -23.20 6.43
C VAL A 154 7.25 -22.31 6.72
N GLY A 155 8.33 -22.45 5.96
CA GLY A 155 9.51 -21.59 6.03
C GLY A 155 9.19 -20.12 5.77
N ALA A 156 8.41 -19.81 4.74
CA ALA A 156 7.93 -18.47 4.44
C ALA A 156 7.10 -17.89 5.59
N LYS A 157 6.22 -18.69 6.20
CA LYS A 157 5.42 -18.28 7.36
C LYS A 157 6.30 -17.98 8.58
N LEU A 158 7.37 -18.74 8.80
CA LEU A 158 8.36 -18.45 9.85
C LEU A 158 9.11 -17.14 9.58
N LEU A 159 9.46 -16.86 8.33
CA LEU A 159 10.05 -15.56 7.96
C LEU A 159 9.08 -14.41 8.23
N GLU A 160 7.78 -14.59 7.97
CA GLU A 160 6.76 -13.60 8.31
C GLU A 160 6.60 -13.40 9.83
N MET A 161 6.85 -14.43 10.65
CA MET A 161 6.88 -14.27 12.11
C MET A 161 7.99 -13.32 12.57
N LYS A 162 9.12 -13.25 11.84
CA LYS A 162 10.19 -12.29 12.14
C LYS A 162 9.77 -10.83 11.92
N ASN A 163 8.76 -10.58 11.08
CA ASN A 163 8.21 -9.25 10.81
C ASN A 163 7.20 -8.80 11.88
N GLN A 164 6.77 -9.67 12.80
CA GLN A 164 5.76 -9.35 13.83
C GLN A 164 6.12 -8.14 14.72
N PRO A 165 7.37 -7.95 15.17
CA PRO A 165 7.75 -6.74 15.89
C PRO A 165 7.52 -5.46 15.08
N ALA A 166 7.85 -5.47 13.79
CA ALA A 166 7.64 -4.34 12.88
C ALA A 166 6.15 -4.06 12.68
N ILE A 167 5.34 -5.10 12.43
CA ILE A 167 3.88 -5.00 12.31
C ILE A 167 3.26 -4.40 13.59
N ARG A 168 3.68 -4.85 14.77
CA ARG A 168 3.21 -4.30 16.06
C ARG A 168 3.60 -2.83 16.22
N ALA A 169 4.81 -2.44 15.83
CA ALA A 169 5.25 -1.05 15.89
C ALA A 169 4.42 -0.14 14.96
N LEU A 170 4.10 -0.59 13.74
CA LEU A 170 3.23 0.15 12.80
C LEU A 170 1.80 0.30 13.33
N ARG A 171 1.25 -0.74 13.97
CA ARG A 171 -0.05 -0.67 14.64
C ARG A 171 -0.06 0.36 15.76
N ARG A 172 0.97 0.40 16.60
CA ARG A 172 1.12 1.44 17.64
C ARG A 172 1.32 2.84 17.07
N ALA A 173 2.00 2.96 15.93
CA ALA A 173 2.21 4.23 15.23
C ALA A 173 0.94 4.78 14.57
N GLY A 174 -0.06 3.93 14.41
CA GLY A 174 -1.41 4.36 14.11
C GLY A 174 -2.03 3.77 12.85
N ALA A 175 -1.43 2.71 12.29
CA ALA A 175 -1.89 2.09 11.06
C ALA A 175 -2.58 0.74 11.30
N PHE A 176 -3.56 0.42 10.46
CA PHE A 176 -4.12 -0.91 10.36
C PHE A 176 -3.29 -1.73 9.37
N VAL A 177 -2.54 -2.70 9.87
CA VAL A 177 -1.71 -3.57 9.03
C VAL A 177 -2.49 -4.84 8.68
N ILE A 178 -2.78 -5.01 7.39
CA ILE A 178 -3.47 -6.15 6.79
C ILE A 178 -2.44 -6.98 6.04
N PRO A 179 -2.06 -8.19 6.54
CA PRO A 179 -1.25 -9.11 5.77
C PRO A 179 -2.06 -9.65 4.59
N TRP A 180 -1.45 -9.73 3.42
CA TRP A 180 -2.05 -10.23 2.20
C TRP A 180 -1.13 -11.24 1.52
N ASP A 181 -1.63 -12.45 1.35
CA ASP A 181 -1.04 -13.48 0.51
C ASP A 181 -1.78 -13.49 -0.85
N PRO A 182 -1.21 -12.89 -1.91
CA PRO A 182 -1.90 -12.70 -3.18
C PRO A 182 -2.27 -14.01 -3.88
N ARG A 183 -1.55 -15.11 -3.60
CA ARG A 183 -1.84 -16.43 -4.19
C ARG A 183 -3.02 -17.14 -3.54
N ARG A 184 -3.33 -16.80 -2.29
CA ARG A 184 -4.34 -17.51 -1.49
C ARG A 184 -5.56 -16.66 -1.15
N GLN A 185 -5.45 -15.34 -1.26
CA GLN A 185 -6.46 -14.41 -0.80
C GLN A 185 -6.83 -13.41 -1.89
N SER A 186 -8.13 -13.31 -2.16
CA SER A 186 -8.67 -12.21 -2.97
C SER A 186 -8.59 -10.89 -2.21
N LEU A 187 -8.03 -9.87 -2.85
CA LEU A 187 -7.99 -8.51 -2.31
C LEU A 187 -9.39 -7.95 -2.04
N THR A 188 -10.36 -8.28 -2.89
CA THR A 188 -11.77 -7.87 -2.73
C THR A 188 -12.33 -8.40 -1.42
N THR A 189 -12.09 -9.67 -1.10
CA THR A 189 -12.51 -10.29 0.15
C THR A 189 -11.85 -9.63 1.36
N LEU A 190 -10.54 -9.32 1.28
CA LEU A 190 -9.82 -8.61 2.34
C LEU A 190 -10.37 -7.21 2.59
N MET A 191 -10.76 -6.50 1.53
CA MET A 191 -11.40 -5.19 1.67
C MET A 191 -12.73 -5.28 2.41
N PHE A 192 -13.56 -6.27 2.08
CA PHE A 192 -14.82 -6.49 2.80
C PHE A 192 -14.62 -6.86 4.26
N LEU A 193 -13.62 -7.71 4.56
CA LEU A 193 -13.29 -8.09 5.94
C LEU A 193 -12.73 -6.92 6.75
N GLY A 194 -11.83 -6.11 6.18
CA GLY A 194 -11.31 -4.89 6.81
C GLY A 194 -12.36 -3.79 6.99
N MET A 195 -13.48 -3.87 6.27
CA MET A 195 -14.66 -3.01 6.45
C MET A 195 -15.66 -3.56 7.48
N LYS A 196 -15.75 -4.89 7.65
CA LYS A 196 -16.65 -5.58 8.60
C LYS A 196 -16.05 -5.82 9.99
N GLY A 197 -14.74 -5.81 10.16
CA GLY A 197 -14.08 -5.86 11.48
C GLY A 197 -14.21 -4.57 12.29
N ARG A 198 -15.34 -3.86 12.12
CA ARG A 198 -15.71 -2.59 12.72
C ARG A 198 -16.98 -2.76 13.52
#